data_AF-A0A644ZDK7-F1
#
_entry.id   AF-A0A644ZDK7-F1
#
_cell.length_a   1.000
_cell.length_b   1.000
_cell.length_c   1.000
_cell.angle_alpha   90.00
_cell.angle_beta   90.00
_cell.angle_gamma   90.00
#
_symmetry.space_group_name_H-M   'P 1'
#
loop_
_entity.id
_entity.type
_entity.pdbx_description
1 polymer ?
#
loop_
_entity_poly.entity_id
_entity_poly.type
_entity_poly.pdbx_seq_one_letter_code
_entity_poly.pdbx_strand_id
1 'polypeptide(L)'
;MQGELPVVYNEYDITIPQYFKFNMEMRGSDRIETTDESVPVTYTVQGGAAYQAEPVHATARNIIFVGKNLPAIKDDSQVWCADDYKAQIIFELLGLDFPGSVYQPFTTTWEKIDELLLEDEEFGGLLKLKNPFREEMRSMNLTQMSTKDKIAAIFCLLKKKIAWNENYALYGKDISKVIKTGSGSNADINFILMSMLREAGVACDPLVMSARDRGVLPYTHPSIQKLNTFVVAAQETDSTKVFLDGSITCGYLNVLPPILLVDRARLVSATNNQTKWFALNRVCESQVRALISATIMPDGSIVGERNTVYSGQFAGRHRKRMNAAKDSTAFITDLETEDDFKILQYQQDSKEDFNSQIKEKISFTKQASATDEYIYINPMVFKHISTNPYMQENRKLPVEMPYPYSLRISNSLTIPEGYQVEELPKQVQFSMDNEGGTCRYLVQVVDNRILMTYIFSMNRIFFAAEEYNFLKEFWGTIVNKNNEMIVLKKKTL
;
A
#
# COMPACT_ATOMS: atom_id res chain seq x y z
N MET A 1 3.05 -26.20 2.48
CA MET A 1 2.49 -27.53 2.15
C MET A 1 1.43 -27.40 1.07
N GLN A 2 0.46 -26.51 1.26
CA GLN A 2 -0.51 -26.13 0.22
C GLN A 2 0.13 -25.24 -0.86
N GLY A 3 -0.38 -25.32 -2.10
CA GLY A 3 0.11 -24.55 -3.24
C GLY A 3 -1.00 -24.14 -4.20
N GLU A 4 -0.61 -23.72 -5.40
CA GLU A 4 -1.55 -23.29 -6.46
C GLU A 4 -2.34 -24.45 -7.08
N LEU A 5 -1.81 -25.67 -6.96
CA LEU A 5 -2.47 -26.90 -7.36
C LEU A 5 -3.01 -27.64 -6.13
N PRO A 6 -4.12 -28.39 -6.25
CA PRO A 6 -4.61 -29.22 -5.17
C PRO A 6 -3.56 -30.27 -4.79
N VAL A 7 -3.38 -30.49 -3.49
CA VAL A 7 -2.41 -31.44 -2.95
C VAL A 7 -3.19 -32.58 -2.28
N VAL A 8 -3.23 -33.73 -2.94
CA VAL A 8 -3.91 -34.93 -2.40
C VAL A 8 -3.20 -35.43 -1.15
N TYR A 9 -1.87 -35.45 -1.18
CA TYR A 9 -1.02 -35.86 -0.08
C TYR A 9 0.31 -35.10 -0.12
N ASN A 10 0.75 -34.60 1.04
CA ASN A 10 2.09 -34.08 1.23
C ASN A 10 2.59 -34.48 2.62
N GLU A 11 3.84 -34.89 2.69
CA GLU A 11 4.52 -35.23 3.93
C GLU A 11 5.83 -34.44 4.02
N TYR A 12 6.12 -33.92 5.21
CA TYR A 12 7.39 -33.29 5.54
C TYR A 12 7.92 -33.94 6.81
N ASP A 13 9.04 -34.65 6.70
CA ASP A 13 9.74 -35.29 7.81
C ASP A 13 11.03 -34.52 8.10
N ILE A 14 11.15 -34.00 9.33
CA ILE A 14 12.30 -33.23 9.79
C ILE A 14 12.80 -33.76 11.12
N THR A 15 14.12 -33.85 11.26
CA THR A 15 14.78 -34.20 12.52
C THR A 15 15.65 -33.05 12.99
N ILE A 16 15.31 -32.50 14.16
CA ILE A 16 15.96 -31.32 14.74
C ILE A 16 16.72 -31.73 16.01
N PRO A 17 18.06 -31.70 16.02
CA PRO A 17 18.85 -31.95 17.23
C PRO A 17 18.48 -30.95 18.34
N GLN A 18 18.47 -31.41 19.59
CA GLN A 18 18.01 -30.64 20.76
C GLN A 18 18.73 -29.29 20.97
N TYR A 19 19.88 -29.09 20.35
CA TYR A 19 20.72 -27.90 20.46
C TYR A 19 20.24 -26.73 19.61
N PHE A 20 19.41 -26.99 18.58
CA PHE A 20 18.77 -25.96 17.79
C PHE A 20 17.37 -25.72 18.31
N LYS A 21 17.14 -24.54 18.90
CA LYS A 21 15.82 -24.17 19.42
C LYS A 21 15.06 -23.47 18.30
N PHE A 22 13.92 -24.01 17.89
CA PHE A 22 13.04 -23.40 16.90
C PHE A 22 11.71 -23.00 17.51
N ASN A 23 11.18 -21.87 17.06
CA ASN A 23 9.75 -21.58 17.12
C ASN A 23 9.10 -22.21 15.89
N MET A 24 8.03 -22.97 16.11
CA MET A 24 7.27 -23.63 15.05
C MET A 24 5.89 -23.00 14.99
N GLU A 25 5.55 -22.42 13.86
CA GLU A 25 4.24 -21.84 13.60
C GLU A 25 3.53 -22.64 12.49
N MET A 26 2.30 -23.08 12.76
CA MET A 26 1.41 -23.61 11.73
C MET A 26 0.43 -22.50 11.33
N ARG A 27 0.30 -22.25 10.02
CA ARG A 27 -0.64 -21.30 9.43
C ARG A 27 -1.58 -22.00 8.45
N GLY A 28 -2.64 -21.30 8.07
CA GLY A 28 -3.69 -21.77 7.18
C GLY A 28 -4.87 -22.39 7.92
N SER A 29 -6.01 -22.47 7.24
CA SER A 29 -7.24 -23.04 7.80
C SER A 29 -7.33 -24.56 7.63
N ASP A 30 -6.62 -25.12 6.66
CA ASP A 30 -6.60 -26.57 6.42
C ASP A 30 -5.71 -27.29 7.43
N ARG A 31 -6.18 -28.44 7.91
CA ARG A 31 -5.52 -29.21 8.96
C ARG A 31 -4.25 -29.89 8.46
N ILE A 32 -3.19 -29.77 9.25
CA ILE A 32 -1.95 -30.54 9.12
C ILE A 32 -1.89 -31.53 10.29
N GLU A 33 -1.80 -32.83 10.00
CA GLU A 33 -1.56 -33.87 11.00
C GLU A 33 -0.09 -33.80 11.42
N THR A 34 0.21 -33.99 12.72
CA THR A 34 1.58 -33.85 13.24
C THR A 34 1.89 -34.98 14.22
N THR A 35 3.01 -35.64 13.99
CA THR A 35 3.65 -36.59 14.90
C THR A 35 4.98 -35.98 15.35
N ASP A 36 5.27 -36.01 16.65
CA ASP A 36 6.45 -35.38 17.24
C ASP A 36 7.05 -36.32 18.28
N GLU A 37 8.20 -36.89 17.95
CA GLU A 37 8.84 -37.93 18.76
C GLU A 37 10.28 -37.55 19.09
N SER A 38 10.70 -37.96 20.29
CA SER A 38 12.08 -37.82 20.74
C SER A 38 12.88 -39.03 20.27
N VAL A 39 13.90 -38.80 19.43
CA VAL A 39 14.72 -39.86 18.84
C VAL A 39 16.21 -39.65 19.17
N PRO A 40 16.98 -40.73 19.40
CA PRO A 40 18.43 -40.63 19.51
C PRO A 40 19.03 -40.33 18.14
N VAL A 41 19.98 -39.38 18.08
CA VAL A 41 20.75 -39.07 16.87
C VAL A 41 22.24 -39.08 17.17
N THR A 42 23.02 -39.43 16.16
CA THR A 42 24.48 -39.32 16.20
C THR A 42 24.90 -38.50 15.00
N TYR A 43 25.67 -37.45 15.22
CA TYR A 43 26.19 -36.61 14.15
C TYR A 43 27.70 -36.41 14.30
N THR A 44 28.37 -36.26 13.17
CA THR A 44 29.82 -36.11 13.11
C THR A 44 30.16 -34.63 12.97
N VAL A 45 30.84 -34.06 13.95
CA VAL A 45 31.30 -32.66 13.86
C VAL A 45 32.72 -32.64 13.31
N GLN A 46 32.91 -32.12 12.09
CA GLN A 46 34.24 -31.86 11.55
C GLN A 46 34.76 -30.51 12.08
N GLY A 47 35.57 -30.54 13.13
CA GLY A 47 36.21 -29.35 13.69
C GLY A 47 37.44 -28.93 12.90
N GLY A 48 37.31 -28.37 11.69
CA GLY A 48 38.47 -27.87 10.91
C GLY A 48 39.57 -28.92 10.61
N ALA A 49 40.60 -28.52 9.86
CA ALA A 49 41.61 -29.44 9.30
C ALA A 49 42.49 -30.18 10.33
N ALA A 50 42.34 -29.92 11.64
CA ALA A 50 43.22 -30.41 12.70
C ALA A 50 42.55 -31.33 13.75
N TYR A 51 41.24 -31.51 13.72
CA TYR A 51 40.53 -32.34 14.70
C TYR A 51 39.95 -33.60 14.05
N GLN A 52 40.15 -34.76 14.69
CA GLN A 52 39.48 -35.99 14.28
C GLN A 52 37.97 -35.83 14.49
N ALA A 53 37.21 -36.35 13.54
CA ALA A 53 35.76 -36.23 13.56
C ALA A 53 35.19 -37.19 14.62
N GLU A 54 34.82 -36.65 15.78
CA GLU A 54 34.22 -37.44 16.86
C GLU A 54 32.69 -37.52 16.70
N PRO A 55 32.08 -38.70 16.92
CA PRO A 55 30.64 -38.83 16.94
C PRO A 55 30.07 -38.15 18.18
N VAL A 56 29.15 -37.21 17.97
CA VAL A 56 28.39 -36.59 19.05
C VAL A 56 27.03 -37.26 19.13
N HIS A 57 26.76 -37.86 20.28
CA HIS A 57 25.45 -38.43 20.59
C HIS A 57 24.54 -37.36 21.18
N ALA A 58 23.31 -37.29 20.69
CA ALA A 58 22.34 -36.32 21.15
C ALA A 58 20.92 -36.89 21.05
N THR A 59 19.98 -36.18 21.67
CA THR A 59 18.56 -36.36 21.40
C THR A 59 18.13 -35.36 20.33
N ALA A 60 17.21 -35.76 19.47
CA ALA A 60 16.55 -34.88 18.51
C ALA A 60 15.04 -35.04 18.60
N ARG A 61 14.32 -34.08 18.05
CA ARG A 61 12.89 -34.20 17.76
C ARG A 61 12.74 -34.61 16.30
N ASN A 62 12.18 -35.79 16.05
CA ASN A 62 11.68 -36.17 14.73
C ASN A 62 10.22 -35.74 14.64
N ILE A 63 9.91 -34.88 13.66
CA ILE A 63 8.60 -34.30 13.49
C ILE A 63 8.13 -34.58 12.07
N ILE A 64 6.99 -35.26 11.96
CA ILE A 64 6.37 -35.60 10.68
C ILE A 64 5.07 -34.82 10.55
N PHE A 65 4.95 -34.07 9.46
CA PHE A 65 3.75 -33.33 9.12
C PHE A 65 3.09 -33.93 7.89
N VAL A 66 1.79 -34.19 7.99
CA VAL A 66 1.01 -34.79 6.91
C VAL A 66 -0.18 -33.90 6.56
N GLY A 67 -0.20 -33.41 5.32
CA GLY A 67 -1.33 -32.70 4.73
C GLY A 67 -2.07 -33.61 3.76
N LYS A 68 -3.39 -33.73 3.91
CA LYS A 68 -4.25 -34.55 3.03
C LYS A 68 -5.35 -33.70 2.44
N ASN A 69 -5.61 -33.87 1.14
CA ASN A 69 -6.68 -33.18 0.41
C ASN A 69 -6.65 -31.66 0.58
N LEU A 70 -5.46 -31.05 0.59
CA LEU A 70 -5.34 -29.60 0.69
C LEU A 70 -5.83 -28.98 -0.62
N PRO A 71 -6.85 -28.09 -0.58
CA PRO A 71 -7.35 -27.44 -1.80
C PRO A 71 -6.30 -26.52 -2.41
N ALA A 72 -6.43 -26.23 -3.69
CA ALA A 72 -5.63 -25.19 -4.33
C ALA A 72 -5.94 -23.82 -3.74
N ILE A 73 -4.90 -23.01 -3.48
CA ILE A 73 -5.03 -21.57 -3.27
C ILE A 73 -4.42 -20.88 -4.49
N LYS A 74 -5.31 -20.36 -5.34
CA LYS A 74 -4.93 -19.61 -6.53
C LYS A 74 -4.62 -18.17 -6.16
N ASP A 75 -3.82 -17.53 -7.02
CA ASP A 75 -3.61 -16.10 -6.96
C ASP A 75 -4.95 -15.35 -7.09
N ASP A 76 -5.15 -14.36 -6.23
CA ASP A 76 -6.36 -13.56 -6.15
C ASP A 76 -5.93 -12.11 -6.01
N SER A 77 -6.27 -11.28 -7.01
CA SER A 77 -5.82 -9.88 -7.08
C SER A 77 -6.36 -8.98 -5.96
N GLN A 78 -7.30 -9.49 -5.15
CA GLN A 78 -7.84 -8.80 -3.98
C GLN A 78 -7.22 -9.31 -2.66
N VAL A 79 -6.14 -10.08 -2.72
CA VAL A 79 -5.36 -10.56 -1.58
C VAL A 79 -3.93 -10.07 -1.76
N TRP A 80 -3.31 -9.52 -0.71
CA TRP A 80 -1.96 -8.99 -0.74
C TRP A 80 -0.92 -10.11 -0.82
N CYS A 81 -1.07 -11.15 0.02
CA CYS A 81 -0.17 -12.29 0.05
C CYS A 81 -0.96 -13.59 0.25
N ALA A 82 -1.16 -14.36 -0.81
CA ALA A 82 -1.86 -15.64 -0.73
C ALA A 82 -1.19 -16.64 0.23
N ASP A 83 0.14 -16.53 0.41
CA ASP A 83 0.89 -17.40 1.31
C ASP A 83 0.47 -17.24 2.76
N ASP A 84 -0.05 -16.09 3.20
CA ASP A 84 -0.54 -15.93 4.57
C ASP A 84 -1.74 -16.85 4.89
N TYR A 85 -2.45 -17.31 3.86
CA TYR A 85 -3.63 -18.15 3.98
C TYR A 85 -3.37 -19.62 3.67
N LYS A 86 -2.18 -19.96 3.14
CA LYS A 86 -1.80 -21.34 2.82
C LYS A 86 -1.51 -22.15 4.07
N ALA A 87 -1.92 -23.42 4.05
CA ALA A 87 -1.49 -24.41 5.02
C ALA A 87 0.02 -24.63 4.91
N GLN A 88 0.74 -24.20 5.94
CA GLN A 88 2.20 -24.23 5.98
C GLN A 88 2.73 -24.34 7.41
N ILE A 89 3.98 -24.81 7.50
CA ILE A 89 4.76 -24.85 8.74
C ILE A 89 5.95 -23.93 8.53
N ILE A 90 6.17 -23.04 9.49
CA ILE A 90 7.26 -22.08 9.49
C ILE A 90 8.16 -22.39 10.69
N PHE A 91 9.46 -22.49 10.43
CA PHE A 91 10.49 -22.72 11.44
C PHE A 91 11.37 -21.48 11.57
N GLU A 92 11.33 -20.83 12.73
CA GLU A 92 12.21 -19.71 13.06
C GLU A 92 13.23 -20.15 14.12
N LEU A 93 14.53 -20.00 13.84
CA LEU A 93 15.58 -20.37 14.79
C LEU A 93 15.64 -19.35 15.94
N LEU A 94 15.27 -19.79 17.14
CA LEU A 94 15.30 -18.97 18.36
C LEU A 94 16.70 -18.84 18.94
N GLY A 95 17.53 -19.88 18.84
CA GLY A 95 18.88 -19.86 19.40
C GLY A 95 19.60 -21.20 19.37
N LEU A 96 20.87 -21.15 19.74
CA LEU A 96 21.76 -22.32 19.86
C LEU A 96 22.10 -22.59 21.32
N ASP A 97 22.02 -23.86 21.71
CA ASP A 97 22.23 -24.34 23.08
C ASP A 97 23.16 -25.56 23.07
N PHE A 98 24.40 -25.38 22.61
CA PHE A 98 25.38 -26.46 22.57
C PHE A 98 26.02 -26.70 23.94
N PRO A 99 26.25 -27.97 24.34
CA PRO A 99 26.91 -28.29 25.60
C PRO A 99 28.27 -27.59 25.71
N GLY A 100 28.55 -26.98 26.87
CA GLY A 100 29.79 -26.25 27.13
C GLY A 100 29.87 -24.85 26.49
N SER A 101 28.85 -24.43 25.74
CA SER A 101 28.73 -23.06 25.21
C SER A 101 27.69 -22.26 26.00
N VAL A 102 27.85 -20.93 26.00
CA VAL A 102 26.78 -20.03 26.48
C VAL A 102 25.64 -20.06 25.47
N TYR A 103 24.39 -20.10 25.95
CA TYR A 103 23.20 -20.02 25.09
C TYR A 103 23.26 -18.77 24.20
N GLN A 104 23.08 -18.95 22.90
CA GLN A 104 23.11 -17.88 21.90
C GLN A 104 21.68 -17.62 21.39
N PRO A 105 20.99 -16.58 21.89
CA PRO A 105 19.68 -16.20 21.39
C PRO A 105 19.77 -15.45 20.05
N PHE A 106 18.80 -15.68 19.18
CA PHE A 106 18.60 -14.93 17.93
C PHE A 106 17.27 -14.16 17.93
N THR A 107 16.15 -14.85 17.75
CA THR A 107 14.82 -14.22 17.51
C THR A 107 13.90 -14.31 18.73
N THR A 108 14.47 -14.35 19.93
CA THR A 108 13.73 -14.51 21.19
C THR A 108 12.95 -13.25 21.58
N THR A 109 13.47 -12.06 21.29
CA THR A 109 12.79 -10.77 21.49
C THR A 109 13.01 -9.85 20.30
N TRP A 110 12.13 -8.86 20.12
CA TRP A 110 12.33 -7.85 19.08
C TRP A 110 13.53 -6.96 19.38
N GLU A 111 13.86 -6.75 20.65
CA GLU A 111 15.04 -6.02 21.09
C GLU A 111 16.32 -6.75 20.65
N LYS A 112 16.34 -8.08 20.72
CA LYS A 112 17.47 -8.86 20.21
C LYS A 112 17.59 -8.77 18.69
N ILE A 113 16.47 -8.73 17.98
CA ILE A 113 16.47 -8.48 16.52
C ILE A 113 17.05 -7.09 16.21
N ASP A 114 16.69 -6.06 16.99
CA ASP A 114 17.25 -4.71 16.81
C ASP A 114 18.78 -4.74 16.99
N GLU A 115 19.29 -5.41 18.04
CA GLU A 115 20.74 -5.57 18.25
C GLU A 115 21.42 -6.26 17.07
N LEU A 116 20.87 -7.39 16.61
CA LEU A 116 21.43 -8.13 15.47
C LEU A 116 21.49 -7.27 14.21
N LEU A 117 20.45 -6.49 13.93
CA LEU A 117 20.43 -5.57 12.78
C LEU A 117 21.45 -4.44 12.95
N LEU A 118 21.60 -3.89 14.15
CA LEU A 118 22.56 -2.81 14.44
C LEU A 118 24.02 -3.28 14.42
N GLU A 119 24.28 -4.56 14.70
CA GLU A 119 25.60 -5.19 14.65
C GLU A 119 25.98 -5.66 13.23
N ASP A 120 25.00 -5.89 12.35
CA ASP A 120 25.24 -6.33 10.97
C ASP A 120 25.87 -5.23 10.11
N GLU A 121 26.95 -5.55 9.38
CA GLU A 121 27.67 -4.59 8.55
C GLU A 121 26.86 -4.10 7.34
N GLU A 122 26.01 -4.96 6.76
CA GLU A 122 25.14 -4.63 5.62
C GLU A 122 23.85 -3.89 6.04
N PHE A 123 23.65 -3.68 7.35
CA PHE A 123 22.56 -2.87 7.90
C PHE A 123 23.07 -1.77 8.84
N GLY A 124 23.50 -2.13 10.05
CA GLY A 124 23.99 -1.23 11.09
C GLY A 124 25.27 -0.48 10.69
N GLY A 125 26.17 -1.13 9.93
CA GLY A 125 27.32 -0.47 9.33
C GLY A 125 26.92 0.69 8.39
N LEU A 126 25.88 0.48 7.58
CA LEU A 126 25.36 1.48 6.64
C LEU A 126 24.59 2.63 7.32
N LEU A 127 24.15 2.47 8.56
CA LEU A 127 23.62 3.59 9.36
C LEU A 127 24.68 4.65 9.66
N LYS A 128 25.97 4.33 9.53
CA LYS A 128 27.10 5.26 9.70
C LYS A 128 27.62 5.81 8.37
N LEU A 129 26.95 5.50 7.26
CA LEU A 129 27.31 5.98 5.92
C LEU A 129 27.44 7.50 5.89
N LYS A 130 28.54 7.98 5.30
CA LYS A 130 28.76 9.40 5.01
C LYS A 130 27.99 9.77 3.73
N ASN A 131 27.44 10.98 3.71
CA ASN A 131 26.70 11.48 2.57
C ASN A 131 27.56 11.49 1.28
N PRO A 132 27.22 10.71 0.24
CA PRO A 132 27.95 10.71 -1.02
C PRO A 132 27.66 11.94 -1.89
N PHE A 133 26.57 12.68 -1.64
CA PHE A 133 26.13 13.84 -2.40
C PHE A 133 26.31 15.16 -1.62
N ARG A 134 27.34 15.21 -0.78
CA ARG A 134 27.63 16.36 0.10
C ARG A 134 27.87 17.64 -0.67
N GLU A 135 28.60 17.59 -1.78
CA GLU A 135 28.91 18.78 -2.57
C GLU A 135 27.65 19.36 -3.23
N GLU A 136 26.76 18.51 -3.75
CA GLU A 136 25.47 18.95 -4.27
C GLU A 136 24.58 19.55 -3.18
N MET A 137 24.57 18.96 -1.99
CA MET A 137 23.77 19.46 -0.87
C MET A 137 24.22 20.83 -0.34
N ARG A 138 25.51 21.16 -0.42
CA ARG A 138 26.02 22.48 -0.01
C ARG A 138 25.37 23.64 -0.79
N SER A 139 24.90 23.39 -2.01
CA SER A 139 24.26 24.40 -2.85
C SER A 139 22.78 24.67 -2.52
N MET A 140 22.15 23.85 -1.67
CA MET A 140 20.69 23.84 -1.51
C MET A 140 20.12 24.80 -0.44
N ASN A 141 20.94 25.65 0.20
CA ASN A 141 20.52 26.60 1.25
C ASN A 141 19.61 25.99 2.35
N LEU A 142 19.86 24.72 2.71
CA LEU A 142 19.00 23.91 3.59
C LEU A 142 18.81 24.49 5.00
N THR A 143 19.71 25.36 5.46
CA THR A 143 19.65 25.98 6.78
C THR A 143 18.55 27.02 6.92
N GLN A 144 18.05 27.57 5.80
CA GLN A 144 16.97 28.56 5.76
C GLN A 144 15.58 27.91 5.55
N MET A 145 15.53 26.59 5.37
CA MET A 145 14.31 25.84 5.11
C MET A 145 13.69 25.33 6.41
N SER A 146 12.36 25.16 6.42
CA SER A 146 11.70 24.37 7.44
C SER A 146 12.20 22.91 7.40
N THR A 147 12.09 22.16 8.50
CA THR A 147 12.50 20.73 8.51
C THR A 147 11.79 19.94 7.42
N LYS A 148 10.49 20.20 7.21
CA LYS A 148 9.69 19.56 6.17
C LYS A 148 10.21 19.87 4.76
N ASP A 149 10.49 21.14 4.47
CA ASP A 149 10.98 21.56 3.15
C ASP A 149 12.41 21.08 2.90
N LYS A 150 13.23 20.99 3.96
CA LYS A 150 14.56 20.40 3.92
C LYS A 150 14.50 18.91 3.55
N ILE A 151 13.64 18.13 4.22
CA ILE A 151 13.41 16.72 3.92
C ILE A 151 12.95 16.56 2.47
N ALA A 152 11.98 17.37 2.04
CA ALA A 152 11.46 17.41 0.69
C ALA A 152 12.56 17.65 -0.35
N ALA A 153 13.37 18.70 -0.16
CA ALA A 153 14.42 19.08 -1.08
C ALA A 153 15.49 17.98 -1.20
N ILE A 154 15.92 17.38 -0.07
CA ILE A 154 16.87 16.27 -0.04
C ILE A 154 16.35 15.05 -0.79
N PHE A 155 15.09 14.70 -0.55
CA PHE A 155 14.43 13.60 -1.23
C PHE A 155 14.37 13.84 -2.75
N CYS A 156 14.03 15.06 -3.18
CA CYS A 156 14.05 15.45 -4.59
C CYS A 156 15.45 15.40 -5.22
N LEU A 157 16.50 15.78 -4.49
CA LEU A 157 17.87 15.66 -4.97
C LEU A 157 18.24 14.19 -5.19
N LEU A 158 17.96 13.32 -4.21
CA LEU A 158 18.31 11.90 -4.29
C LEU A 158 17.67 11.22 -5.49
N LYS A 159 16.39 11.49 -5.77
CA LYS A 159 15.68 10.93 -6.94
C LYS A 159 16.32 11.27 -8.28
N LYS A 160 17.01 12.41 -8.38
CA LYS A 160 17.74 12.80 -9.59
C LYS A 160 19.06 12.07 -9.76
N LYS A 161 19.54 11.40 -8.71
CA LYS A 161 20.86 10.75 -8.66
C LYS A 161 20.77 9.23 -8.78
N ILE A 162 19.75 8.61 -8.19
CA ILE A 162 19.65 7.16 -8.09
C ILE A 162 18.24 6.69 -8.46
N ALA A 163 18.14 5.76 -9.40
CA ALA A 163 16.91 5.10 -9.80
C ALA A 163 16.71 3.78 -9.06
N TRP A 164 15.46 3.47 -8.71
CA TRP A 164 15.11 2.18 -8.14
C TRP A 164 15.21 1.06 -9.17
N ASN A 165 15.80 -0.07 -8.79
CA ASN A 165 15.95 -1.26 -9.62
C ASN A 165 14.82 -2.28 -9.45
N GLU A 166 13.67 -1.86 -8.91
CA GLU A 166 12.47 -2.67 -8.68
C GLU A 166 12.61 -3.75 -7.59
N ASN A 167 13.73 -3.78 -6.85
CA ASN A 167 13.92 -4.73 -5.75
C ASN A 167 13.74 -4.07 -4.38
N TYR A 168 12.89 -4.69 -3.55
CA TYR A 168 12.84 -4.43 -2.13
C TYR A 168 13.79 -5.35 -1.36
N ALA A 169 14.59 -4.76 -0.49
CA ALA A 169 15.55 -5.44 0.38
C ALA A 169 15.55 -4.82 1.78
N LEU A 170 16.07 -5.56 2.76
CA LEU A 170 16.34 -5.07 4.11
C LEU A 170 17.77 -4.53 4.26
N TYR A 171 18.73 -5.24 3.66
CA TYR A 171 20.16 -4.96 3.73
C TYR A 171 20.64 -4.22 2.47
N GLY A 172 21.61 -3.33 2.63
CA GLY A 172 22.24 -2.64 1.50
C GLY A 172 23.43 -3.44 0.95
N LYS A 173 23.64 -3.39 -0.36
CA LYS A 173 24.69 -4.14 -1.05
C LYS A 173 25.53 -3.24 -1.95
N ASP A 174 26.83 -3.15 -1.65
CA ASP A 174 27.82 -2.40 -2.44
C ASP A 174 27.36 -0.97 -2.80
N ILE A 175 27.18 -0.14 -1.78
CA ILE A 175 26.75 1.27 -1.91
C ILE A 175 27.64 2.06 -2.89
N SER A 176 28.94 1.76 -2.93
CA SER A 176 29.88 2.39 -3.86
C SER A 176 29.50 2.10 -5.32
N LYS A 177 29.13 0.85 -5.63
CA LYS A 177 28.61 0.49 -6.96
C LYS A 177 27.29 1.18 -7.25
N VAL A 178 26.34 1.22 -6.30
CA VAL A 178 25.04 1.89 -6.47
C VAL A 178 25.21 3.37 -6.84
N ILE A 179 26.11 4.08 -6.16
CA ILE A 179 26.42 5.48 -6.46
C ILE A 179 27.03 5.62 -7.86
N LYS A 180 27.93 4.72 -8.25
CA LYS A 180 28.58 4.75 -9.57
C LYS A 180 27.60 4.43 -10.71
N THR A 181 26.69 3.49 -10.52
CA THR A 181 25.73 3.06 -11.54
C THR A 181 24.47 3.92 -11.56
N GLY A 182 24.18 4.67 -10.48
CA GLY A 182 22.96 5.44 -10.34
C GLY A 182 21.70 4.56 -10.23
N SER A 183 21.85 3.32 -9.77
CA SER A 183 20.71 2.40 -9.60
C SER A 183 20.92 1.40 -8.46
N GLY A 184 19.89 1.18 -7.64
CA GLY A 184 19.96 0.30 -6.46
C GLY A 184 18.59 -0.16 -5.97
N SER A 185 18.61 -1.04 -4.95
CA SER A 185 17.41 -1.48 -4.24
C SER A 185 16.83 -0.36 -3.37
N ASN A 186 15.62 -0.56 -2.84
CA ASN A 186 15.06 0.44 -1.93
C ASN A 186 15.93 0.63 -0.67
N ALA A 187 16.54 -0.43 -0.14
CA ALA A 187 17.45 -0.37 1.01
C ALA A 187 18.67 0.51 0.71
N ASP A 188 19.34 0.29 -0.42
CA ASP A 188 20.51 1.07 -0.82
C ASP A 188 20.18 2.57 -0.89
N ILE A 189 19.06 2.89 -1.54
CA ILE A 189 18.59 4.27 -1.69
C ILE A 189 18.21 4.85 -0.33
N ASN A 190 17.57 4.08 0.55
CA ASN A 190 17.15 4.53 1.88
C ASN A 190 18.35 4.78 2.81
N PHE A 191 19.40 3.95 2.78
CA PHE A 191 20.62 4.24 3.54
C PHE A 191 21.31 5.52 3.08
N ILE A 192 21.35 5.77 1.76
CA ILE A 192 21.88 7.01 1.20
C ILE A 192 21.00 8.20 1.62
N LEU A 193 19.67 8.10 1.52
CA LEU A 193 18.73 9.11 1.99
C LEU A 193 18.96 9.47 3.45
N MET A 194 19.10 8.47 4.30
CA MET A 194 19.38 8.68 5.72
C MET A 194 20.71 9.41 5.95
N SER A 195 21.75 9.09 5.19
CA SER A 195 23.04 9.81 5.29
C SER A 195 22.93 11.29 4.93
N MET A 196 22.13 11.61 3.90
CA MET A 196 21.84 12.99 3.48
C MET A 196 21.04 13.72 4.56
N LEU A 197 19.98 13.10 5.09
CA LEU A 197 19.14 13.67 6.15
C LEU A 197 19.95 13.99 7.41
N ARG A 198 20.78 13.05 7.87
CA ARG A 198 21.66 13.24 9.03
C ARG A 198 22.63 14.40 8.83
N GLU A 199 23.25 14.53 7.65
CA GLU A 199 24.15 15.65 7.34
C GLU A 199 23.43 17.00 7.41
N ALA A 200 22.14 17.04 7.05
CA ALA A 200 21.31 18.24 7.14
C ALA A 200 20.73 18.50 8.55
N GLY A 201 21.11 17.70 9.54
CA GLY A 201 20.65 17.80 10.93
C GLY A 201 19.25 17.23 11.18
N VAL A 202 18.75 16.38 10.29
CA VAL A 202 17.45 15.69 10.47
C VAL A 202 17.71 14.30 11.05
N ALA A 203 17.23 14.06 12.27
CA ALA A 203 17.28 12.73 12.88
C ALA A 203 16.39 11.77 12.09
N CYS A 204 16.90 10.57 11.82
CA CYS A 204 16.15 9.55 11.10
C CYS A 204 16.64 8.14 11.46
N ASP A 205 15.72 7.18 11.46
CA ASP A 205 15.98 5.78 11.76
C ASP A 205 15.24 4.89 10.73
N PRO A 206 15.73 3.66 10.46
CA PRO A 206 15.00 2.71 9.62
C PRO A 206 13.75 2.20 10.34
N LEU A 207 12.65 2.16 9.61
CA LEU A 207 11.39 1.55 10.03
C LEU A 207 11.18 0.25 9.23
N VAL A 208 11.63 -0.86 9.81
CA VAL A 208 11.67 -2.21 9.19
C VAL A 208 10.30 -2.87 9.21
N MET A 209 10.01 -3.66 8.17
CA MET A 209 8.72 -4.31 8.01
C MET A 209 8.78 -5.57 7.15
N SER A 210 7.67 -6.29 7.11
CA SER A 210 7.34 -7.21 6.03
C SER A 210 6.42 -6.48 5.06
N ALA A 211 6.83 -6.31 3.80
CA ALA A 211 5.94 -5.77 2.78
C ALA A 211 4.69 -6.66 2.64
N ARG A 212 3.52 -6.07 2.36
CA ARG A 212 2.23 -6.79 2.37
C ARG A 212 2.17 -7.96 1.38
N ASP A 213 2.93 -7.92 0.30
CA ASP A 213 3.06 -8.98 -0.70
C ASP A 213 4.00 -10.12 -0.28
N ARG A 214 4.70 -9.96 0.85
CA ARG A 214 5.65 -10.93 1.44
C ARG A 214 5.20 -11.45 2.82
N GLY A 215 3.94 -11.17 3.16
CA GLY A 215 3.26 -11.67 4.34
C GLY A 215 3.25 -10.69 5.52
N VAL A 216 2.49 -11.03 6.55
CA VAL A 216 2.34 -10.19 7.75
C VAL A 216 3.37 -10.52 8.83
N LEU A 217 3.87 -9.49 9.53
CA LEU A 217 4.73 -9.66 10.70
C LEU A 217 3.96 -10.36 11.84
N PRO A 218 4.50 -11.43 12.45
CA PRO A 218 3.79 -12.17 13.49
C PRO A 218 3.50 -11.31 14.72
N TYR A 219 2.27 -11.40 15.25
CA TYR A 219 1.88 -10.68 16.47
C TYR A 219 2.34 -11.36 17.75
N THR A 220 2.47 -12.68 17.70
CA THR A 220 2.71 -13.53 18.87
C THR A 220 4.18 -13.78 19.16
N HIS A 221 5.08 -13.50 18.21
CA HIS A 221 6.52 -13.73 18.36
C HIS A 221 7.35 -12.81 17.44
N PRO A 222 8.63 -12.58 17.77
CA PRO A 222 9.59 -11.92 16.88
C PRO A 222 10.04 -12.83 15.74
N SER A 223 10.24 -12.26 14.55
CA SER A 223 10.84 -12.99 13.41
C SER A 223 11.68 -12.02 12.60
N ILE A 224 12.97 -12.31 12.48
CA ILE A 224 13.87 -11.56 11.62
C ILE A 224 13.68 -11.97 10.16
N GLN A 225 13.34 -13.25 9.91
CA GLN A 225 13.10 -13.77 8.56
C GLN A 225 11.92 -13.06 7.86
N LYS A 226 10.94 -12.59 8.62
CA LYS A 226 9.80 -11.84 8.07
C LYS A 226 10.13 -10.38 7.76
N LEU A 227 11.22 -9.82 8.28
CA LEU A 227 11.68 -8.49 7.89
C LEU A 227 12.35 -8.56 6.51
N ASN A 228 11.79 -7.86 5.54
CA ASN A 228 12.26 -7.93 4.15
C ASN A 228 12.46 -6.57 3.50
N THR A 229 12.04 -5.48 4.15
CA THR A 229 12.33 -4.12 3.71
C THR A 229 12.17 -3.10 4.83
N PHE A 230 12.49 -1.83 4.56
CA PHE A 230 12.26 -0.72 5.46
C PHE A 230 11.98 0.59 4.71
N VAL A 231 11.35 1.52 5.42
CA VAL A 231 11.21 2.93 5.02
C VAL A 231 11.98 3.81 6.00
N VAL A 232 12.32 5.03 5.60
CA VAL A 232 12.99 5.99 6.48
C VAL A 232 11.96 6.73 7.31
N ALA A 233 12.07 6.66 8.63
CA ALA A 233 11.33 7.51 9.55
C ALA A 233 12.18 8.74 9.91
N ALA A 234 11.83 9.91 9.38
CA ALA A 234 12.54 11.16 9.60
C ALA A 234 11.79 12.05 10.61
N GLN A 235 12.50 12.66 11.54
CA GLN A 235 11.93 13.57 12.54
C GLN A 235 11.58 14.91 11.87
N GLU A 236 10.29 15.27 11.85
CA GLU A 236 9.82 16.54 11.29
C GLU A 236 9.78 17.65 12.36
N THR A 237 9.28 17.31 13.54
CA THR A 237 9.28 18.14 14.77
C THR A 237 9.74 17.29 15.94
N ASP A 238 9.91 17.80 17.15
CA ASP A 238 10.30 16.98 18.31
C ASP A 238 9.33 15.81 18.62
N SER A 239 8.07 15.89 18.16
CA SER A 239 7.04 14.90 18.45
C SER A 239 6.50 14.16 17.22
N THR A 240 6.77 14.64 16.01
CA THR A 240 6.22 14.07 14.77
C THR A 240 7.31 13.54 13.85
N LYS A 241 7.02 12.39 13.22
CA LYS A 241 7.84 11.76 12.19
C LYS A 241 7.10 11.77 10.86
N VAL A 242 7.85 11.86 9.77
CA VAL A 242 7.39 11.60 8.41
C VAL A 242 8.10 10.38 7.86
N PHE A 243 7.40 9.63 7.01
CA PHE A 243 7.87 8.37 6.43
C PHE A 243 8.15 8.54 4.95
N LEU A 244 9.30 8.01 4.52
CA LEU A 244 9.82 8.16 3.18
C LEU A 244 10.34 6.82 2.68
N ASP A 245 10.10 6.51 1.41
CA ASP A 245 10.86 5.49 0.70
C ASP A 245 11.54 6.14 -0.51
N GLY A 246 12.86 6.13 -0.48
CA GLY A 246 13.76 6.67 -1.49
C GLY A 246 13.51 6.11 -2.88
N SER A 247 12.95 4.90 -2.96
CA SER A 247 12.64 4.21 -4.20
C SER A 247 11.49 4.87 -5.00
N ILE A 248 10.64 5.68 -4.35
CA ILE A 248 9.39 6.14 -4.94
C ILE A 248 9.63 7.29 -5.92
N THR A 249 9.26 7.11 -7.19
CA THR A 249 9.38 8.18 -8.20
C THR A 249 8.31 9.27 -8.03
N CYS A 250 7.05 8.91 -7.82
CA CYS A 250 5.90 9.82 -7.85
C CYS A 250 5.28 10.16 -6.48
N GLY A 251 5.96 9.81 -5.38
CA GLY A 251 5.48 9.98 -4.01
C GLY A 251 5.75 11.37 -3.42
N TYR A 252 5.13 11.60 -2.26
CA TYR A 252 5.36 12.73 -1.35
C TYR A 252 5.66 12.19 0.07
N LEU A 253 5.95 13.05 1.04
CA LEU A 253 6.02 12.67 2.46
C LEU A 253 4.76 11.87 2.85
N ASN A 254 4.95 10.73 3.54
CA ASN A 254 3.90 9.79 3.95
C ASN A 254 3.08 9.15 2.81
N VAL A 255 3.42 9.38 1.53
CA VAL A 255 2.76 8.74 0.39
C VAL A 255 3.64 7.60 -0.09
N LEU A 256 3.46 6.42 0.53
CA LEU A 256 4.22 5.20 0.27
C LEU A 256 3.47 4.26 -0.70
N PRO A 257 4.17 3.39 -1.45
CA PRO A 257 3.56 2.31 -2.23
C PRO A 257 2.60 1.49 -1.37
N PRO A 258 1.44 1.06 -1.91
CA PRO A 258 0.45 0.30 -1.13
C PRO A 258 1.01 -0.94 -0.42
N ILE A 259 1.98 -1.62 -1.02
CA ILE A 259 2.64 -2.79 -0.42
C ILE A 259 3.44 -2.45 0.85
N LEU A 260 3.84 -1.19 1.06
CA LEU A 260 4.54 -0.73 2.27
C LEU A 260 3.60 -0.13 3.32
N LEU A 261 2.30 -0.02 3.03
CA LEU A 261 1.31 0.54 3.95
C LEU A 261 0.89 -0.46 5.03
N VAL A 262 1.86 -1.11 5.68
CA VAL A 262 1.61 -2.16 6.67
C VAL A 262 0.86 -1.64 7.91
N ASP A 263 0.16 -2.53 8.61
CA ASP A 263 -0.47 -2.26 9.90
C ASP A 263 0.56 -2.08 11.03
N ARG A 264 1.74 -2.72 10.90
CA ARG A 264 2.80 -2.66 11.88
C ARG A 264 4.18 -2.70 11.24
N ALA A 265 5.01 -1.71 11.57
CA ALA A 265 6.43 -1.65 11.24
C ALA A 265 7.24 -1.26 12.48
N ARG A 266 8.48 -1.77 12.58
CA ARG A 266 9.34 -1.59 13.76
C ARG A 266 10.43 -0.54 13.50
N LEU A 267 10.60 0.40 14.41
CA LEU A 267 11.68 1.38 14.39
C LEU A 267 12.94 0.78 15.00
N VAL A 268 13.98 0.58 14.20
CA VAL A 268 15.28 0.12 14.68
C VAL A 268 16.13 1.36 14.91
N SER A 269 16.41 1.66 16.18
CA SER A 269 17.19 2.83 16.58
C SER A 269 18.17 2.43 17.67
N ALA A 270 19.36 3.02 17.64
CA ALA A 270 20.36 2.89 18.70
C ALA A 270 19.92 3.52 20.03
N THR A 271 18.81 4.27 20.04
CA THR A 271 18.22 4.85 21.25
C THR A 271 17.00 4.04 21.71
N ASN A 272 16.97 3.70 23.00
CA ASN A 272 15.93 2.83 23.57
C ASN A 272 14.67 3.56 24.05
N ASN A 273 14.67 4.90 24.09
CA ASN A 273 13.57 5.70 24.66
C ASN A 273 12.52 6.16 23.64
N GLN A 274 12.43 5.51 22.48
CA GLN A 274 11.49 5.90 21.42
C GLN A 274 10.38 4.87 21.24
N THR A 275 9.21 5.33 20.80
CA THR A 275 8.15 4.46 20.27
C THR A 275 8.74 3.56 19.19
N LYS A 276 8.62 2.24 19.37
CA LYS A 276 9.21 1.25 18.46
C LYS A 276 8.26 0.75 17.37
N TRP A 277 6.95 0.97 17.48
CA TRP A 277 5.97 0.41 16.56
C TRP A 277 5.11 1.49 15.92
N PHE A 278 4.94 1.41 14.60
CA PHE A 278 4.17 2.38 13.82
C PHE A 278 3.25 1.66 12.84
N ALA A 279 2.05 2.20 12.65
CA ALA A 279 1.14 1.79 11.60
C ALA A 279 1.31 2.70 10.38
N LEU A 280 1.63 2.11 9.22
CA LEU A 280 1.80 2.84 7.97
C LEU A 280 0.52 2.89 7.13
N ASN A 281 -0.47 2.07 7.44
CA ASN A 281 -1.75 2.03 6.72
C ASN A 281 -2.63 3.29 6.81
N ARG A 282 -2.26 4.28 7.65
CA ARG A 282 -3.02 5.53 7.87
C ARG A 282 -2.15 6.80 7.90
N VAL A 283 -0.90 6.75 7.40
CA VAL A 283 0.03 7.90 7.51
C VAL A 283 -0.30 9.06 6.57
N CYS A 284 -1.17 8.86 5.58
CA CYS A 284 -1.68 9.94 4.74
C CYS A 284 -3.18 9.82 4.50
N GLU A 285 -3.86 10.97 4.41
CA GLU A 285 -5.25 11.04 3.96
C GLU A 285 -5.29 10.93 2.43
N SER A 286 -5.92 9.87 1.94
CA SER A 286 -6.10 9.65 0.50
C SER A 286 -7.50 10.08 0.09
N GLN A 287 -7.59 11.17 -0.67
CA GLN A 287 -8.87 11.81 -0.97
C GLN A 287 -8.92 12.39 -2.38
N VAL A 288 -10.12 12.33 -2.98
CA VAL A 288 -10.50 13.08 -4.18
C VAL A 288 -11.63 14.04 -3.84
N ARG A 289 -11.47 15.33 -4.16
CA ARG A 289 -12.56 16.31 -4.11
C ARG A 289 -12.79 16.87 -5.51
N ALA A 290 -13.96 16.64 -6.08
CA ALA A 290 -14.32 17.16 -7.39
C ALA A 290 -15.52 18.11 -7.30
N LEU A 291 -15.39 19.28 -7.92
CA LEU A 291 -16.46 20.24 -8.12
C LEU A 291 -16.73 20.39 -9.61
N ILE A 292 -17.94 20.06 -10.02
CA ILE A 292 -18.40 20.11 -11.41
C ILE A 292 -19.47 21.19 -11.52
N SER A 293 -19.30 22.12 -12.45
CA SER A 293 -20.32 23.08 -12.83
C SER A 293 -20.54 22.97 -14.33
N ALA A 294 -21.74 22.59 -14.75
CA ALA A 294 -22.05 22.37 -16.16
C ALA A 294 -23.46 22.84 -16.53
N THR A 295 -23.69 23.03 -17.82
CA THR A 295 -24.98 23.35 -18.41
C THR A 295 -25.37 22.21 -19.34
N ILE A 296 -26.61 21.76 -19.20
CA ILE A 296 -27.22 20.76 -20.09
C ILE A 296 -27.89 21.53 -21.23
N MET A 297 -27.60 21.14 -22.46
CA MET A 297 -28.18 21.73 -23.67
C MET A 297 -29.37 20.91 -24.16
N PRO A 298 -30.28 21.49 -24.98
CA PRO A 298 -31.45 20.78 -25.49
C PRO A 298 -31.15 19.52 -26.33
N ASP A 299 -29.96 19.44 -26.93
CA ASP A 299 -29.48 18.27 -27.70
C ASP A 299 -28.84 17.18 -26.81
N GLY A 300 -28.88 17.36 -25.48
CA GLY A 300 -28.27 16.46 -24.52
C GLY A 300 -26.77 16.68 -24.31
N SER A 301 -26.13 17.63 -24.98
CA SER A 301 -24.74 17.97 -24.71
C SER A 301 -24.60 18.62 -23.33
N ILE A 302 -23.58 18.22 -22.57
CA ILE A 302 -23.26 18.75 -21.24
C ILE A 302 -21.93 19.45 -21.35
N VAL A 303 -21.91 20.77 -21.17
CA VAL A 303 -20.70 21.59 -21.28
C VAL A 303 -20.42 22.25 -19.94
N GLY A 304 -19.18 22.14 -19.46
CA GLY A 304 -18.85 22.68 -18.15
C GLY A 304 -17.38 22.60 -17.76
N GLU A 305 -17.13 22.83 -16.47
CA GLU A 305 -15.82 22.73 -15.84
C GLU A 305 -15.83 21.72 -14.70
N ARG A 306 -14.76 20.94 -14.59
CA ARG A 306 -14.44 20.04 -13.49
C ARG A 306 -13.16 20.52 -12.81
N ASN A 307 -13.25 20.86 -11.53
CA ASN A 307 -12.10 21.18 -10.68
C ASN A 307 -11.90 20.05 -9.67
N THR A 308 -10.76 19.36 -9.76
CA THR A 308 -10.44 18.21 -8.92
C THR A 308 -9.20 18.46 -8.09
N VAL A 309 -9.27 18.13 -6.79
CA VAL A 309 -8.11 18.09 -5.89
C VAL A 309 -7.85 16.64 -5.50
N TYR A 310 -6.68 16.14 -5.86
CA TYR A 310 -6.18 14.82 -5.46
C TYR A 310 -5.20 14.98 -4.30
N SER A 311 -5.34 14.15 -3.25
CA SER A 311 -4.47 14.12 -2.07
C SER A 311 -3.96 12.72 -1.77
N GLY A 312 -2.81 12.63 -1.11
CA GLY A 312 -2.23 11.36 -0.66
C GLY A 312 -1.96 10.41 -1.83
N GLN A 313 -2.45 9.17 -1.72
CA GLN A 313 -2.23 8.13 -2.72
C GLN A 313 -2.82 8.48 -4.11
N PHE A 314 -3.92 9.24 -4.17
CA PHE A 314 -4.48 9.69 -5.44
C PHE A 314 -3.58 10.69 -6.16
N ALA A 315 -2.95 11.60 -5.42
CA ALA A 315 -1.97 12.52 -6.01
C ALA A 315 -0.76 11.75 -6.56
N GLY A 316 -0.25 10.78 -5.80
CA GLY A 316 0.84 9.90 -6.25
C GLY A 316 0.48 9.12 -7.52
N ARG A 317 -0.74 8.55 -7.58
CA ARG A 317 -1.25 7.83 -8.74
C ARG A 317 -1.40 8.73 -9.97
N HIS A 318 -1.92 9.94 -9.80
CA HIS A 318 -2.07 10.91 -10.88
C HIS A 318 -0.72 11.31 -11.48
N ARG A 319 0.28 11.63 -10.63
CA ARG A 319 1.67 11.84 -11.08
C ARG A 319 2.23 10.64 -11.83
N LYS A 320 2.00 9.42 -11.32
CA LYS A 320 2.46 8.19 -11.98
C LYS A 320 1.85 8.04 -13.37
N ARG A 321 0.54 8.28 -13.53
CA ARG A 321 -0.13 8.24 -14.84
C ARG A 321 0.45 9.27 -15.79
N MET A 322 0.62 10.51 -15.33
CA MET A 322 1.18 11.59 -16.14
C MET A 322 2.61 11.30 -16.58
N ASN A 323 3.46 10.79 -15.68
CA ASN A 323 4.86 10.44 -15.99
C ASN A 323 5.00 9.20 -16.87
N ALA A 324 4.03 8.28 -16.83
CA ALA A 324 3.99 7.11 -17.69
C ALA A 324 3.44 7.40 -19.09
N ALA A 325 2.67 8.49 -19.25
CA ALA A 325 2.15 8.90 -20.53
C ALA A 325 3.30 9.35 -21.46
N LYS A 326 3.17 9.00 -22.75
CA LYS A 326 4.17 9.36 -23.77
C LYS A 326 4.32 10.88 -23.92
N ASP A 327 3.21 11.60 -23.85
CA ASP A 327 3.10 13.05 -23.93
C ASP A 327 1.76 13.50 -23.32
N SER A 328 1.53 14.82 -23.26
CA SER A 328 0.30 15.38 -22.71
C SER A 328 -0.96 14.98 -23.49
N THR A 329 -0.85 14.73 -24.80
CA THR A 329 -1.97 14.33 -25.64
C THR A 329 -2.41 12.91 -25.33
N ALA A 330 -1.46 11.99 -25.15
CA ALA A 330 -1.73 10.62 -24.71
C ALA A 330 -2.43 10.62 -23.33
N PHE A 331 -1.92 11.40 -22.38
CA PHE A 331 -2.54 11.53 -21.06
C PHE A 331 -3.99 12.05 -21.13
N ILE A 332 -4.24 13.09 -21.92
CA ILE A 332 -5.58 13.65 -22.15
C ILE A 332 -6.50 12.59 -22.79
N THR A 333 -6.00 11.84 -23.77
CA THR A 333 -6.78 10.82 -24.48
C THR A 333 -7.18 9.67 -23.55
N ASP A 334 -6.28 9.26 -22.65
CA ASP A 334 -6.57 8.26 -21.63
C ASP A 334 -7.66 8.74 -20.67
N LEU A 335 -7.65 10.02 -20.27
CA LEU A 335 -8.72 10.61 -19.44
C LEU A 335 -10.06 10.63 -20.18
N GLU A 336 -10.08 11.09 -21.44
CA GLU A 336 -11.29 11.13 -22.27
C GLU A 336 -11.94 9.75 -22.41
N THR A 337 -11.11 8.71 -22.59
CA THR A 337 -11.57 7.34 -22.82
C THR A 337 -12.14 6.70 -21.55
N GLU A 338 -11.54 6.96 -20.39
CA GLU A 338 -11.94 6.37 -19.10
C GLU A 338 -13.35 6.80 -18.67
N ASP A 339 -13.67 8.08 -18.85
CA ASP A 339 -14.92 8.70 -18.39
C ASP A 339 -15.91 8.99 -19.53
N ASP A 340 -15.59 8.63 -20.77
CA ASP A 340 -16.36 8.89 -22.00
C ASP A 340 -16.79 10.36 -22.13
N PHE A 341 -15.80 11.23 -22.36
CA PHE A 341 -16.02 12.68 -22.53
C PHE A 341 -14.92 13.31 -23.40
N LYS A 342 -15.10 14.59 -23.76
CA LYS A 342 -14.10 15.38 -24.49
C LYS A 342 -13.55 16.52 -23.66
N ILE A 343 -12.23 16.65 -23.65
CA ILE A 343 -11.50 17.72 -22.98
C ILE A 343 -11.35 18.88 -23.97
N LEU A 344 -11.95 20.02 -23.62
CA LEU A 344 -11.83 21.27 -24.37
C LEU A 344 -10.60 22.07 -23.92
N GLN A 345 -10.31 22.03 -22.62
CA GLN A 345 -9.14 22.66 -22.04
C GLN A 345 -8.67 21.87 -20.82
N TYR A 346 -7.36 21.65 -20.72
CA TYR A 346 -6.73 21.01 -19.58
C TYR A 346 -5.76 21.98 -18.89
N GLN A 347 -5.90 22.11 -17.58
CA GLN A 347 -4.97 22.85 -16.73
C GLN A 347 -4.67 22.04 -15.47
N GLN A 348 -3.42 22.09 -15.05
CA GLN A 348 -3.00 21.53 -13.76
C GLN A 348 -2.09 22.56 -13.11
N ASP A 349 -2.26 22.79 -11.80
CA ASP A 349 -1.35 23.67 -11.06
C ASP A 349 0.09 23.15 -11.25
N SER A 350 0.94 24.03 -11.78
CA SER A 350 2.25 23.66 -12.31
C SER A 350 3.33 23.68 -11.22
N LYS A 351 4.19 22.64 -11.24
CA LYS A 351 5.65 22.68 -10.99
C LYS A 351 6.21 22.59 -9.57
N GLU A 352 5.73 21.65 -8.75
CA GLU A 352 6.68 20.89 -7.93
C GLU A 352 6.33 19.41 -8.02
N ASP A 353 7.27 18.59 -8.49
CA ASP A 353 7.15 17.11 -8.52
C ASP A 353 6.88 16.53 -7.12
N PHE A 354 7.05 17.36 -6.10
CA PHE A 354 6.95 17.03 -4.69
C PHE A 354 5.93 17.90 -3.94
N ASN A 355 4.67 17.88 -4.39
CA ASN A 355 3.55 18.45 -3.63
C ASN A 355 2.66 17.36 -3.00
N SER A 356 2.14 17.64 -1.81
CA SER A 356 1.11 16.86 -1.12
C SER A 356 -0.20 16.70 -1.90
N GLN A 357 -0.50 17.64 -2.80
CA GLN A 357 -1.74 17.69 -3.57
C GLN A 357 -1.51 18.00 -5.04
N ILE A 358 -2.48 17.62 -5.87
CA ILE A 358 -2.58 18.00 -7.28
C ILE A 358 -3.93 18.63 -7.50
N LYS A 359 -3.94 19.80 -8.16
CA LYS A 359 -5.17 20.47 -8.58
C LYS A 359 -5.25 20.43 -10.10
N GLU A 360 -6.35 19.86 -10.57
CA GLU A 360 -6.67 19.70 -11.98
C GLU A 360 -7.93 20.51 -12.29
N LYS A 361 -7.89 21.25 -13.39
CA LYS A 361 -9.04 21.95 -13.95
C LYS A 361 -9.24 21.49 -15.40
N ILE A 362 -10.43 20.99 -15.70
CA ILE A 362 -10.81 20.52 -17.03
C ILE A 362 -12.07 21.25 -17.48
N SER A 363 -12.01 21.88 -18.64
CA SER A 363 -13.21 22.27 -19.39
C SER A 363 -13.60 21.11 -20.31
N PHE A 364 -14.86 20.70 -20.30
CA PHE A 364 -15.28 19.50 -20.98
C PHE A 364 -16.60 19.65 -21.75
N THR A 365 -16.82 18.74 -22.69
CA THR A 365 -18.14 18.37 -23.20
C THR A 365 -18.38 16.87 -23.06
N LYS A 366 -19.60 16.48 -22.73
CA LYS A 366 -20.04 15.08 -22.61
C LYS A 366 -21.43 14.93 -23.18
N GLN A 367 -21.70 13.80 -23.83
CA GLN A 367 -23.01 13.57 -24.45
C GLN A 367 -23.92 12.75 -23.51
N ALA A 368 -25.10 13.27 -23.22
CA ALA A 368 -26.19 12.51 -22.62
C ALA A 368 -27.10 11.92 -23.69
N SER A 369 -27.93 10.94 -23.29
CA SER A 369 -28.98 10.42 -24.17
C SER A 369 -30.13 11.41 -24.21
N ALA A 370 -30.57 11.81 -25.41
CA ALA A 370 -31.64 12.77 -25.61
C ALA A 370 -32.54 12.37 -26.78
N THR A 371 -33.78 12.84 -26.72
CA THR A 371 -34.83 12.77 -27.74
C THR A 371 -35.43 14.17 -27.89
N ASP A 372 -36.38 14.37 -28.81
CA ASP A 372 -37.04 15.67 -28.99
C ASP A 372 -37.82 16.15 -27.76
N GLU A 373 -38.22 15.22 -26.87
CA GLU A 373 -39.04 15.49 -25.68
C GLU A 373 -38.30 15.29 -24.36
N TYR A 374 -37.35 14.36 -24.29
CA TYR A 374 -36.69 13.92 -23.06
C TYR A 374 -35.17 13.96 -23.14
N ILE A 375 -34.53 14.35 -22.04
CA ILE A 375 -33.08 14.23 -21.82
C ILE A 375 -32.84 13.33 -20.60
N TYR A 376 -32.03 12.29 -20.77
CA TYR A 376 -31.66 11.32 -19.74
C TYR A 376 -30.23 11.58 -19.31
N ILE A 377 -30.04 12.04 -18.08
CA ILE A 377 -28.72 12.44 -17.57
C ILE A 377 -28.39 11.78 -16.24
N ASN A 378 -27.17 11.26 -16.12
CA ASN A 378 -26.67 10.86 -14.81
C ASN A 378 -26.25 12.12 -14.02
N PRO A 379 -26.81 12.40 -12.83
CA PRO A 379 -26.42 13.57 -12.03
C PRO A 379 -24.95 13.51 -11.57
N MET A 380 -24.35 12.32 -11.59
CA MET A 380 -22.93 12.08 -11.39
C MET A 380 -22.20 12.07 -12.74
N VAL A 381 -21.94 13.25 -13.30
CA VAL A 381 -21.31 13.41 -14.63
C VAL A 381 -20.02 12.59 -14.78
N PHE A 382 -19.23 12.55 -13.70
CA PHE A 382 -18.06 11.68 -13.53
C PHE A 382 -18.29 10.73 -12.37
N LYS A 383 -18.46 9.45 -12.67
CA LYS A 383 -18.87 8.43 -11.69
C LYS A 383 -17.70 8.01 -10.81
N HIS A 384 -17.97 7.67 -9.54
CA HIS A 384 -16.97 7.02 -8.69
C HIS A 384 -16.72 5.59 -9.19
N ILE A 385 -17.79 4.84 -9.45
CA ILE A 385 -17.73 3.48 -9.98
C ILE A 385 -19.03 3.14 -10.70
N SER A 386 -18.94 2.37 -11.79
CA SER A 386 -20.07 1.96 -12.64
C SER A 386 -20.35 0.45 -12.62
N THR A 387 -19.41 -0.37 -12.14
CA THR A 387 -19.52 -1.83 -12.04
C THR A 387 -19.08 -2.33 -10.68
N ASN A 388 -19.67 -3.42 -10.19
CA ASN A 388 -19.28 -3.97 -8.90
C ASN A 388 -17.95 -4.73 -9.04
N PRO A 389 -16.89 -4.38 -8.30
CA PRO A 389 -15.61 -5.10 -8.37
C PRO A 389 -15.67 -6.47 -7.67
N TYR A 390 -16.77 -6.79 -6.97
CA TYR A 390 -16.97 -8.03 -6.23
C TYR A 390 -18.06 -8.87 -6.88
N MET A 391 -17.66 -9.74 -7.81
CA MET A 391 -18.58 -10.55 -8.62
C MET A 391 -18.64 -12.03 -8.26
N GLN A 392 -17.67 -12.56 -7.49
CA GLN A 392 -17.64 -13.96 -7.12
C GLN A 392 -18.92 -14.36 -6.37
N GLU A 393 -19.38 -15.60 -6.53
CA GLU A 393 -20.52 -16.12 -5.77
C GLU A 393 -20.10 -16.58 -4.38
N ASN A 394 -18.98 -17.30 -4.31
CA ASN A 394 -18.41 -17.83 -3.08
C ASN A 394 -16.94 -17.46 -3.03
N ARG A 395 -16.46 -16.99 -1.87
CA ARG A 395 -15.08 -16.57 -1.66
C ARG A 395 -14.49 -17.27 -0.43
N LYS A 396 -13.27 -17.79 -0.57
CA LYS A 396 -12.53 -18.49 0.50
C LYS A 396 -11.42 -17.64 1.12
N LEU A 397 -10.96 -16.63 0.40
CA LEU A 397 -9.91 -15.71 0.85
C LEU A 397 -10.54 -14.36 1.22
N PRO A 398 -9.90 -13.56 2.08
CA PRO A 398 -10.43 -12.23 2.39
C PRO A 398 -10.37 -11.29 1.18
N VAL A 399 -10.94 -10.11 1.35
CA VAL A 399 -10.73 -8.96 0.47
C VAL A 399 -9.87 -7.95 1.20
N GLU A 400 -8.75 -7.58 0.57
CA GLU A 400 -7.72 -6.72 1.14
C GLU A 400 -7.50 -5.49 0.24
N MET A 401 -8.02 -4.35 0.67
CA MET A 401 -7.96 -3.09 -0.09
C MET A 401 -6.61 -2.39 0.10
N PRO A 402 -6.10 -1.65 -0.92
CA PRO A 402 -4.76 -1.09 -0.84
C PRO A 402 -4.60 -0.04 0.28
N TYR A 403 -5.60 0.80 0.53
CA TYR A 403 -5.56 1.82 1.59
C TYR A 403 -6.95 2.42 1.84
N PRO A 404 -7.20 3.02 3.03
CA PRO A 404 -8.40 3.81 3.28
C PRO A 404 -8.47 5.02 2.36
N TYR A 405 -9.66 5.37 1.89
CA TYR A 405 -9.83 6.53 1.02
C TYR A 405 -11.21 7.18 1.11
N SER A 406 -11.29 8.44 0.67
CA SER A 406 -12.56 9.17 0.57
C SER A 406 -12.73 9.90 -0.75
N LEU A 407 -13.99 10.10 -1.16
CA LEU A 407 -14.37 10.94 -2.29
C LEU A 407 -15.45 11.92 -1.88
N ARG A 408 -15.34 13.14 -2.39
CA ARG A 408 -16.41 14.12 -2.36
C ARG A 408 -16.60 14.69 -3.76
N ILE A 409 -17.75 14.42 -4.37
CA ILE A 409 -18.08 14.88 -5.72
C ILE A 409 -19.32 15.76 -5.62
N SER A 410 -19.21 17.00 -6.08
CA SER A 410 -20.30 17.98 -6.07
C SER A 410 -20.58 18.41 -7.51
N ASN A 411 -21.79 18.15 -8.00
CA ASN A 411 -22.24 18.55 -9.34
C ASN A 411 -23.31 19.62 -9.23
N SER A 412 -23.18 20.68 -10.02
CA SER A 412 -24.20 21.69 -10.26
C SER A 412 -24.50 21.72 -11.75
N LEU A 413 -25.68 21.22 -12.14
CA LEU A 413 -26.10 21.12 -13.53
C LEU A 413 -27.23 22.12 -13.80
N THR A 414 -27.01 23.05 -14.71
CA THR A 414 -28.05 23.99 -15.13
C THR A 414 -28.96 23.32 -16.15
N ILE A 415 -30.27 23.34 -15.87
CA ILE A 415 -31.31 22.76 -16.73
C ILE A 415 -31.53 23.69 -17.95
N PRO A 416 -31.66 23.17 -19.18
CA PRO A 416 -31.90 23.99 -20.36
C PRO A 416 -33.24 24.71 -20.27
N GLU A 417 -33.32 25.89 -20.88
CA GLU A 417 -34.58 26.61 -20.99
C GLU A 417 -35.64 25.75 -21.70
N GLY A 418 -36.88 25.83 -21.22
CA GLY A 418 -37.98 25.02 -21.74
C GLY A 418 -37.99 23.57 -21.27
N TYR A 419 -37.14 23.17 -20.31
CA TYR A 419 -37.20 21.84 -19.69
C TYR A 419 -37.54 21.92 -18.20
N GLN A 420 -38.03 20.81 -17.65
CA GLN A 420 -38.26 20.60 -16.22
C GLN A 420 -37.88 19.17 -15.83
N VAL A 421 -37.58 18.95 -14.54
CA VAL A 421 -37.33 17.61 -14.02
C VAL A 421 -38.65 16.83 -13.95
N GLU A 422 -38.69 15.67 -14.61
CA GLU A 422 -39.81 14.71 -14.48
C GLU A 422 -39.48 13.62 -13.46
N GLU A 423 -38.24 13.12 -13.46
CA GLU A 423 -37.78 12.11 -12.51
C GLU A 423 -36.44 12.49 -11.89
N LEU A 424 -36.36 12.36 -10.56
CA LEU A 424 -35.18 12.63 -9.76
C LEU A 424 -34.87 11.42 -8.87
N PRO A 425 -33.60 10.93 -8.84
CA PRO A 425 -33.19 9.87 -7.94
C PRO A 425 -33.47 10.20 -6.47
N LYS A 426 -33.81 9.18 -5.68
CA LYS A 426 -33.99 9.35 -4.23
C LYS A 426 -32.65 9.48 -3.53
N GLN A 427 -32.56 10.45 -2.61
CA GLN A 427 -31.42 10.56 -1.69
C GLN A 427 -31.27 9.30 -0.83
N VAL A 428 -30.03 8.88 -0.58
CA VAL A 428 -29.73 7.75 0.30
C VAL A 428 -28.50 8.02 1.13
N GLN A 429 -28.49 7.43 2.32
CA GLN A 429 -27.30 7.28 3.15
C GLN A 429 -27.25 5.83 3.62
N PHE A 430 -26.09 5.21 3.47
CA PHE A 430 -25.85 3.86 3.96
C PHE A 430 -24.42 3.75 4.49
N SER A 431 -24.27 2.89 5.50
CA SER A 431 -23.04 2.67 6.22
C SER A 431 -22.87 1.18 6.47
N MET A 432 -21.62 0.73 6.46
CA MET A 432 -21.26 -0.55 7.01
C MET A 432 -21.24 -0.51 8.53
N ASP A 433 -21.39 -1.67 9.16
CA ASP A 433 -21.07 -1.85 10.57
C ASP A 433 -19.59 -1.55 10.86
N ASN A 434 -19.28 -1.30 12.14
CA ASN A 434 -17.91 -1.03 12.63
C ASN A 434 -17.18 0.08 11.87
N GLU A 435 -17.91 1.09 11.39
CA GLU A 435 -17.37 2.24 10.65
C GLU A 435 -16.57 1.85 9.39
N GLY A 436 -16.86 0.68 8.80
CA GLY A 436 -16.07 0.12 7.69
C GLY A 436 -16.07 1.00 6.45
N GLY A 437 -17.25 1.42 6.01
CA GLY A 437 -17.43 2.32 4.86
C GLY A 437 -18.77 3.04 4.92
N THR A 438 -18.84 4.23 4.33
CA THR A 438 -20.05 5.06 4.31
C THR A 438 -20.23 5.67 2.93
N CYS A 439 -21.49 5.83 2.52
CA CYS A 439 -21.85 6.53 1.31
C CYS A 439 -23.09 7.39 1.57
N ARG A 440 -23.03 8.65 1.14
CA ARG A 440 -24.14 9.57 1.12
C ARG A 440 -24.31 10.11 -0.29
N TYR A 441 -25.49 9.91 -0.85
CA TYR A 441 -25.90 10.40 -2.15
C TYR A 441 -27.07 11.36 -1.94
N LEU A 442 -26.84 12.64 -2.20
CA LEU A 442 -27.84 13.68 -2.10
C LEU A 442 -28.03 14.32 -3.47
N VAL A 443 -29.27 14.38 -3.95
CA VAL A 443 -29.64 15.10 -5.17
C VAL A 443 -30.90 15.92 -4.90
N GLN A 444 -30.90 17.16 -5.38
CA GLN A 444 -32.02 18.09 -5.22
C GLN A 444 -32.07 19.08 -6.38
N VAL A 445 -33.25 19.66 -6.61
CA VAL A 445 -33.43 20.76 -7.54
C VAL A 445 -33.56 22.04 -6.73
N VAL A 446 -32.73 23.03 -7.05
CA VAL A 446 -32.79 24.38 -6.47
C VAL A 446 -32.83 25.36 -7.63
N ASP A 447 -33.90 26.15 -7.70
CA ASP A 447 -34.21 27.02 -8.84
C ASP A 447 -34.19 26.23 -10.17
N ASN A 448 -33.31 26.60 -11.10
CA ASN A 448 -33.14 25.93 -12.39
C ASN A 448 -31.89 25.03 -12.44
N ARG A 449 -31.45 24.52 -11.28
CA ARG A 449 -30.24 23.69 -11.17
C ARG A 449 -30.51 22.38 -10.44
N ILE A 450 -29.90 21.32 -10.94
CA ILE A 450 -29.74 20.05 -10.22
C ILE A 450 -28.45 20.12 -9.44
N LEU A 451 -28.55 20.00 -8.12
CA LEU A 451 -27.41 19.93 -7.21
C LEU A 451 -27.26 18.50 -6.70
N MET A 452 -26.13 17.87 -6.99
CA MET A 452 -25.80 16.55 -6.48
C MET A 452 -24.54 16.62 -5.61
N THR A 453 -24.58 16.02 -4.43
CA THR A 453 -23.43 15.80 -3.56
C THR A 453 -23.30 14.32 -3.24
N TYR A 454 -22.17 13.74 -3.65
CA TYR A 454 -21.76 12.38 -3.34
C TYR A 454 -20.60 12.42 -2.36
N ILE A 455 -20.74 11.74 -1.21
CA ILE A 455 -19.70 11.61 -0.20
C ILE A 455 -19.50 10.13 0.07
N PHE A 456 -18.28 9.64 -0.16
CA PHE A 456 -17.90 8.27 0.09
C PHE A 456 -16.65 8.22 0.97
N SER A 457 -16.61 7.24 1.87
CA SER A 457 -15.44 6.94 2.68
C SER A 457 -15.35 5.43 2.89
N MET A 458 -14.16 4.89 2.71
CA MET A 458 -13.80 3.52 3.06
C MET A 458 -12.65 3.57 4.04
N ASN A 459 -12.92 3.22 5.30
CA ASN A 459 -11.96 3.33 6.40
C ASN A 459 -11.31 1.98 6.73
N ARG A 460 -11.97 0.89 6.37
CA ARG A 460 -11.53 -0.48 6.59
C ARG A 460 -10.96 -1.06 5.30
N ILE A 461 -9.87 -1.79 5.43
CA ILE A 461 -9.10 -2.32 4.29
C ILE A 461 -8.98 -3.84 4.30
N PHE A 462 -9.60 -4.50 5.27
CA PHE A 462 -9.57 -5.95 5.41
C PHE A 462 -10.98 -6.44 5.71
N PHE A 463 -11.48 -7.33 4.88
CA PHE A 463 -12.78 -7.98 5.03
C PHE A 463 -12.56 -9.49 4.98
N ALA A 464 -12.94 -10.19 6.04
CA ALA A 464 -12.81 -11.64 6.10
C ALA A 464 -13.71 -12.32 5.04
N ALA A 465 -13.45 -13.59 4.75
CA ALA A 465 -14.20 -14.33 3.73
C ALA A 465 -15.71 -14.38 4.05
N GLU A 466 -16.05 -14.44 5.34
CA GLU A 466 -17.42 -14.49 5.86
C GLU A 466 -18.18 -13.16 5.62
N GLU A 467 -17.46 -12.05 5.49
CA GLU A 467 -18.02 -10.71 5.29
C GLU A 467 -18.21 -10.38 3.80
N TYR A 468 -17.80 -11.28 2.91
CA TYR A 468 -17.77 -11.01 1.47
C TYR A 468 -19.15 -10.68 0.88
N ASN A 469 -20.19 -11.41 1.28
CA ASN A 469 -21.55 -11.16 0.77
C ASN A 469 -22.05 -9.76 1.16
N PHE A 470 -21.77 -9.33 2.39
CA PHE A 470 -22.09 -7.98 2.84
C PHE A 470 -21.32 -6.91 2.06
N LEU A 471 -20.02 -7.12 1.84
CA LEU A 471 -19.19 -6.23 1.01
C LEU A 471 -19.74 -6.12 -0.41
N LYS A 472 -20.11 -7.26 -1.01
CA LYS A 472 -20.69 -7.34 -2.36
C LYS A 472 -22.01 -6.57 -2.46
N GLU A 473 -22.91 -6.71 -1.49
CA GLU A 473 -24.19 -5.98 -1.45
C GLU A 473 -23.99 -4.47 -1.25
N PHE A 474 -23.07 -4.07 -0.38
CA PHE A 474 -22.72 -2.65 -0.16
C PHE A 474 -22.25 -2.00 -1.47
N TRP A 475 -21.31 -2.62 -2.18
CA TRP A 475 -20.83 -2.11 -3.46
C TRP A 475 -21.87 -2.20 -4.57
N GLY A 476 -22.73 -3.23 -4.55
CA GLY A 476 -23.87 -3.33 -5.46
C GLY A 476 -24.83 -2.15 -5.31
N THR A 477 -25.12 -1.75 -4.06
CA THR A 477 -25.95 -0.58 -3.77
C THR A 477 -25.31 0.73 -4.27
N ILE A 478 -23.99 0.90 -4.07
CA ILE A 478 -23.24 2.06 -4.61
C ILE A 478 -23.34 2.11 -6.12
N VAL A 479 -23.06 0.99 -6.79
CA VAL A 479 -23.06 0.90 -8.25
C VAL A 479 -24.43 1.21 -8.82
N ASN A 480 -25.49 0.66 -8.25
CA ASN A 480 -26.85 0.96 -8.65
C ASN A 480 -27.14 2.46 -8.54
N LYS A 481 -26.79 3.08 -7.40
CA LYS A 481 -26.99 4.52 -7.18
C LYS A 481 -26.16 5.41 -8.09
N ASN A 482 -24.90 5.07 -8.34
CA ASN A 482 -24.06 5.83 -9.26
C ASN A 482 -24.53 5.74 -10.72
N ASN A 483 -25.38 4.76 -11.06
CA ASN A 483 -25.94 4.57 -12.40
C ASN A 483 -27.36 5.11 -12.59
N GLU A 484 -28.01 5.60 -11.53
CA GLU A 484 -29.34 6.21 -11.64
C GLU A 484 -29.32 7.46 -12.53
N MET A 485 -30.41 7.65 -13.27
CA MET A 485 -30.58 8.74 -14.23
C MET A 485 -31.64 9.72 -13.73
N ILE A 486 -31.51 10.96 -14.16
CA ILE A 486 -32.54 12.00 -14.11
C ILE A 486 -33.20 12.04 -15.47
N VAL A 487 -34.51 12.28 -15.49
CA VAL A 487 -35.28 12.54 -16.70
C VAL A 487 -35.69 14.01 -16.69
N LEU A 488 -35.25 14.75 -17.71
CA LEU A 488 -35.75 16.08 -18.02
C LEU A 488 -36.77 15.98 -19.15
N LYS A 489 -37.89 16.68 -19.01
CA LYS A 489 -38.94 16.75 -20.01
C LYS A 489 -39.12 18.17 -20.51
N LYS A 490 -39.30 18.32 -21.82
CA LYS A 490 -39.63 19.59 -22.43
C LYS A 490 -41.00 20.06 -21.93
N LYS A 491 -41.08 21.30 -21.44
CA LYS A 491 -42.33 21.93 -21.02
C LYS A 491 -43.24 22.03 -22.23
N THR A 492 -44.44 21.48 -22.11
CA THR A 492 -45.52 21.76 -23.04
C THR A 492 -45.99 23.19 -22.76
N LEU A 493 -45.95 24.06 -23.78
CA LEU A 493 -46.47 25.43 -23.70
C LEU A 493 -48.00 25.43 -23.60
#